data_AF-A0A1B7N5N8-F1
#
_entry.id   AF-A0A1B7N5N8-F1
#
_cell.length_a   1.000
_cell.length_b   1.000
_cell.length_c   1.000
_cell.angle_alpha   90.00
_cell.angle_beta   90.00
_cell.angle_gamma   90.00
#
_symmetry.space_group_name_H-M   'P 1'
#
loop_
_entity.id
_entity.type
_entity.pdbx_description
1 polymer ?
#
loop_
_entity_poly.entity_id
_entity_poly.type
_entity_poly.pdbx_seq_one_letter_code
_entity_poly.pdbx_strand_id
1 'polypeptide(L)'
;EESSTTLNSLLLLCYPATTPIFNSLEGAKDVLRAATKYDMAAVLSRAGDLVMLQFVSTNSLELYALSCKFGWQHHAQTAATHALKIKDLGRPTNEFAGIDDISGFDYYRLLAYHYECGCAARAVGRSFTWLGPLANDMCMWKCDEEGRGSEPLYINAQLGSQWPVPWFPEYLVSIGNELLARPCRSTLLESEFYSRAISKAVKCIYCQEVVVETMDKFRTLYVAEVDRVVANVKLKSPRANSVS
;
A
#
# COMPACT_ATOMS: atom_id res chain seq x y z
N GLU A 1 -29.85 14.02 22.03
CA GLU A 1 -29.12 13.78 23.30
C GLU A 1 -27.98 12.82 22.99
N GLU A 2 -26.85 12.92 23.69
CA GLU A 2 -25.71 12.01 23.45
C GLU A 2 -25.77 10.82 24.42
N SER A 3 -25.28 9.66 24.00
CA SER A 3 -25.20 8.49 24.89
C SER A 3 -24.20 8.72 26.04
N SER A 4 -24.38 8.01 27.16
CA SER A 4 -23.43 8.05 28.28
C SER A 4 -22.00 7.66 27.85
N THR A 5 -21.87 6.71 26.93
CA THR A 5 -20.59 6.27 26.36
C THR A 5 -19.91 7.38 25.53
N THR A 6 -20.69 8.09 24.72
CA THR A 6 -20.22 9.21 23.90
C THR A 6 -19.73 10.36 24.78
N LEU A 7 -20.53 10.74 25.78
CA LEU A 7 -20.17 11.80 26.73
C LEU A 7 -18.93 11.44 27.54
N ASN A 8 -18.82 10.21 28.04
CA ASN A 8 -17.65 9.76 28.77
C ASN A 8 -16.37 9.86 27.90
N SER A 9 -16.45 9.45 26.63
CA SER A 9 -15.32 9.55 25.70
C SER A 9 -14.91 11.00 25.44
N LEU A 10 -15.88 11.91 25.26
CA LEU A 10 -15.62 13.34 25.14
C LEU A 10 -14.92 13.90 26.37
N LEU A 11 -15.40 13.56 27.57
CA LEU A 11 -14.81 14.03 28.83
C LEU A 11 -13.37 13.54 29.00
N LEU A 12 -13.07 12.28 28.66
CA LEU A 12 -11.70 11.75 28.66
C LEU A 12 -10.79 12.46 27.64
N LEU A 13 -11.35 12.94 26.53
CA LEU A 13 -10.61 13.76 25.60
C LEU A 13 -10.41 15.19 26.12
N CYS A 14 -11.41 15.81 26.76
CA CYS A 14 -11.25 17.13 27.38
C CYS A 14 -10.25 17.13 28.54
N TYR A 15 -10.33 16.10 29.39
CA TYR A 15 -9.54 15.94 30.61
C TYR A 15 -8.78 14.61 30.55
N PRO A 16 -7.63 14.56 29.86
CA PRO A 16 -6.90 13.32 29.59
C PRO A 16 -6.24 12.71 30.82
N ALA A 17 -7.04 12.09 31.68
CA ALA A 17 -6.57 11.15 32.68
C ALA A 17 -6.22 9.79 32.05
N THR A 18 -7.00 9.38 31.04
CA THR A 18 -6.85 8.10 30.31
C THR A 18 -7.25 8.29 28.85
N THR A 19 -6.59 7.59 27.93
CA THR A 19 -6.98 7.58 26.51
C THR A 19 -8.24 6.74 26.31
N PRO A 20 -9.32 7.25 25.70
CA PRO A 20 -10.52 6.46 25.45
C PRO A 20 -10.27 5.40 24.38
N ILE A 21 -10.88 4.23 24.58
CA ILE A 21 -10.94 3.16 23.59
C ILE A 21 -12.34 3.18 22.99
N PHE A 22 -12.44 3.17 21.66
CA PHE A 22 -13.72 3.11 20.98
C PHE A 22 -14.08 1.65 20.73
N ASN A 23 -15.24 1.22 21.21
CA ASN A 23 -15.69 -0.17 21.05
C ASN A 23 -16.05 -0.50 19.58
N SER A 24 -16.35 0.51 18.78
CA SER A 24 -16.68 0.38 17.36
C SER A 24 -16.39 1.69 16.62
N LEU A 25 -16.24 1.60 15.30
CA LEU A 25 -16.07 2.79 14.46
C LEU A 25 -17.32 3.70 14.52
N GLU A 26 -18.52 3.13 14.59
CA GLU A 26 -19.75 3.94 14.70
C GLU A 26 -19.80 4.71 16.02
N GLY A 27 -19.42 4.08 17.14
CA GLY A 27 -19.30 4.78 18.42
C GLY A 27 -18.22 5.87 18.40
N ALA A 28 -17.15 5.68 17.63
CA ALA A 28 -16.15 6.71 17.43
C ALA A 28 -16.71 7.89 16.59
N LYS A 29 -17.51 7.60 15.54
CA LYS A 29 -18.21 8.64 14.77
C LYS A 29 -19.24 9.41 15.60
N ASP A 30 -19.93 8.76 16.55
CA ASP A 30 -20.79 9.47 17.51
C ASP A 30 -19.98 10.53 18.27
N VAL A 31 -18.78 10.19 18.73
CA VAL A 31 -17.88 11.12 19.43
C VAL A 31 -17.43 12.26 18.52
N LEU A 32 -17.08 11.97 17.25
CA LEU A 32 -16.73 13.01 16.27
C LEU A 32 -17.91 13.96 15.98
N ARG A 33 -19.12 13.41 15.82
CA ARG A 33 -20.35 14.19 15.61
C ARG A 33 -20.63 15.10 16.81
N ALA A 34 -20.51 14.57 18.02
CA ALA A 34 -20.71 15.34 19.25
C ALA A 34 -19.63 16.41 19.45
N ALA A 35 -18.35 16.10 19.21
CA ALA A 35 -17.26 17.08 19.27
C ALA A 35 -17.46 18.22 18.27
N THR A 36 -17.96 17.93 17.07
CA THR A 36 -18.31 18.93 16.06
C THR A 36 -19.50 19.79 16.51
N LYS A 37 -20.56 19.16 17.02
CA LYS A 37 -21.77 19.84 17.51
C LYS A 37 -21.49 20.80 18.67
N TYR A 38 -20.54 20.46 19.53
CA TYR A 38 -20.15 21.30 20.67
C TYR A 38 -18.95 22.22 20.38
N ASP A 39 -18.53 22.33 19.12
CA ASP A 39 -17.41 23.17 18.68
C ASP A 39 -16.09 22.92 19.44
N MET A 40 -15.80 21.63 19.71
CA MET A 40 -14.64 21.20 20.47
C MET A 40 -13.47 20.83 19.54
N ALA A 41 -12.89 21.80 18.85
CA ALA A 41 -11.87 21.56 17.82
C ALA A 41 -10.67 20.69 18.29
N ALA A 42 -10.16 20.93 19.50
CA ALA A 42 -9.04 20.15 20.05
C ALA A 42 -9.43 18.69 20.33
N VAL A 43 -10.66 18.46 20.82
CA VAL A 43 -11.22 17.12 21.05
C VAL A 43 -11.44 16.41 19.72
N LEU A 44 -11.97 17.12 18.73
CA LEU A 44 -12.21 16.60 17.39
C LEU A 44 -10.90 16.12 16.74
N SER A 45 -9.83 16.91 16.82
CA SER A 45 -8.50 16.51 16.31
C SER A 45 -7.99 15.25 17.00
N ARG A 46 -8.00 15.21 18.33
CA ARG A 46 -7.50 14.06 19.10
C ARG A 46 -8.34 12.79 18.90
N ALA A 47 -9.64 12.93 18.77
CA ALA A 47 -10.53 11.83 18.42
C ALA A 47 -10.19 11.29 17.02
N GLY A 48 -9.92 12.17 16.05
CA GLY A 48 -9.48 11.79 14.69
C GLY A 48 -8.21 10.93 14.71
N ASP A 49 -7.19 11.34 15.46
CA ASP A 49 -5.94 10.59 15.61
C ASP A 49 -6.19 9.18 16.19
N LEU A 50 -7.03 9.10 17.24
CA LEU A 50 -7.38 7.82 17.87
C LEU A 50 -8.21 6.90 16.98
N VAL A 51 -9.17 7.47 16.23
CA VAL A 51 -9.96 6.73 15.25
C VAL A 51 -9.02 6.11 14.21
N MET A 52 -8.03 6.87 13.73
CA MET A 52 -7.09 6.37 12.74
C MET A 52 -6.20 5.27 13.30
N LEU A 53 -5.68 5.46 14.50
CA LEU A 53 -4.87 4.46 15.17
C LEU A 53 -5.62 3.13 15.38
N GLN A 54 -6.91 3.19 15.75
CA GLN A 54 -7.69 2.01 16.09
C GLN A 54 -8.24 1.27 14.86
N PHE A 55 -8.64 1.99 13.81
CA PHE A 55 -9.50 1.40 12.76
C PHE A 55 -8.91 1.37 11.35
N VAL A 56 -7.78 2.04 11.07
CA VAL A 56 -7.29 2.20 9.68
C VAL A 56 -6.93 0.88 8.98
N SER A 57 -6.52 -0.13 9.75
CA SER A 57 -6.16 -1.44 9.22
C SER A 57 -7.35 -2.21 8.63
N THR A 58 -8.55 -1.99 9.15
CA THR A 58 -9.78 -2.72 8.78
C THR A 58 -10.79 -1.85 8.04
N ASN A 59 -10.80 -0.53 8.26
CA ASN A 59 -11.81 0.40 7.74
C ASN A 59 -11.21 1.52 6.86
N SER A 60 -10.12 1.24 6.14
CA SER A 60 -9.36 2.25 5.39
C SER A 60 -10.19 3.11 4.42
N LEU A 61 -11.16 2.54 3.70
CA LEU A 61 -12.00 3.31 2.76
C LEU A 61 -12.96 4.26 3.46
N GLU A 62 -13.62 3.77 4.50
CA GLU A 62 -14.55 4.57 5.32
C GLU A 62 -13.81 5.70 6.04
N LEU A 63 -12.61 5.42 6.54
CA LEU A 63 -11.75 6.41 7.16
C LEU A 63 -11.19 7.42 6.17
N TYR A 64 -10.97 7.03 4.92
CA TYR A 64 -10.63 7.97 3.85
C TYR A 64 -11.78 8.94 3.58
N ALA A 65 -13.01 8.43 3.43
CA ALA A 65 -14.21 9.24 3.25
C ALA A 65 -14.41 10.21 4.42
N LEU A 66 -14.30 9.71 5.66
CA LEU A 66 -14.39 10.50 6.88
C LEU A 66 -13.32 11.61 6.93
N SER A 67 -12.08 11.28 6.57
CA SER A 67 -10.98 12.24 6.52
C SER A 67 -11.22 13.33 5.48
N CYS A 68 -11.79 12.99 4.33
CA CYS A 68 -12.17 13.98 3.31
C CYS A 68 -13.29 14.90 3.82
N LYS A 69 -14.32 14.32 4.47
CA LYS A 69 -15.43 15.05 5.07
C LYS A 69 -14.97 16.11 6.08
N PHE A 70 -13.99 15.78 6.92
CA PHE A 70 -13.41 16.70 7.90
C PHE A 70 -12.21 17.53 7.39
N GLY A 71 -11.79 17.35 6.14
CA GLY A 71 -10.62 18.05 5.58
C GLY A 71 -9.27 17.62 6.19
N TRP A 72 -9.20 16.47 6.86
CA TRP A 72 -7.99 15.96 7.51
C TRP A 72 -7.01 15.34 6.51
N GLN A 73 -6.19 16.18 5.88
CA GLN A 73 -5.30 15.77 4.80
C GLN A 73 -4.34 14.63 5.18
N HIS A 74 -3.74 14.71 6.38
CA HIS A 74 -2.82 13.67 6.85
C HIS A 74 -3.53 12.33 7.06
N HIS A 75 -4.71 12.35 7.68
CA HIS A 75 -5.54 11.15 7.88
C HIS A 75 -5.99 10.55 6.55
N ALA A 76 -6.38 11.39 5.57
CA ALA A 76 -6.74 10.94 4.23
C ALA A 76 -5.57 10.24 3.54
N GLN A 77 -4.36 10.80 3.61
CA GLN A 77 -3.15 10.15 3.08
C GLN A 77 -2.88 8.80 3.75
N THR A 78 -2.97 8.72 5.08
CA THR A 78 -2.73 7.50 5.85
C THR A 78 -3.76 6.40 5.50
N ALA A 79 -5.03 6.76 5.42
CA ALA A 79 -6.11 5.86 5.02
C ALA A 79 -5.96 5.39 3.57
N ALA A 80 -5.63 6.30 2.65
CA ALA A 80 -5.37 5.96 1.24
C ALA A 80 -4.19 4.99 1.09
N THR A 81 -3.11 5.19 1.86
CA THR A 81 -1.98 4.24 1.87
C THR A 81 -2.39 2.87 2.39
N HIS A 82 -3.28 2.79 3.38
CA HIS A 82 -3.81 1.50 3.85
C HIS A 82 -4.72 0.84 2.81
N ALA A 83 -5.47 1.62 2.05
CA ALA A 83 -6.33 1.14 0.97
C ALA A 83 -5.55 0.52 -0.21
N LEU A 84 -4.23 0.72 -0.31
CA LEU A 84 -3.38 0.03 -1.29
C LEU A 84 -3.37 -1.50 -1.13
N LYS A 85 -3.77 -2.00 0.05
CA LYS A 85 -3.97 -3.44 0.30
C LYS A 85 -5.22 -4.01 -0.37
N ILE A 86 -6.13 -3.14 -0.81
CA ILE A 86 -7.35 -3.55 -1.52
C ILE A 86 -6.97 -3.79 -2.98
N LYS A 87 -7.17 -5.03 -3.41
CA LYS A 87 -6.95 -5.44 -4.79
C LYS A 87 -8.03 -4.84 -5.69
N ASP A 88 -7.62 -4.35 -6.86
CA ASP A 88 -8.53 -3.86 -7.90
C ASP A 88 -9.49 -2.76 -7.39
N LEU A 89 -8.99 -1.82 -6.59
CA LEU A 89 -9.82 -0.77 -5.96
C LEU A 89 -10.70 0.02 -6.97
N GLY A 90 -10.23 0.18 -8.20
CA GLY A 90 -10.99 0.81 -9.30
C GLY A 90 -12.09 -0.06 -9.92
N ARG A 91 -12.26 -1.30 -9.46
CA ARG A 91 -13.30 -2.25 -9.84
C ARG A 91 -13.91 -2.85 -8.57
N PRO A 92 -14.58 -2.02 -7.74
CA PRO A 92 -15.08 -2.47 -6.45
C PRO A 92 -16.10 -3.60 -6.64
N THR A 93 -15.93 -4.69 -5.88
CA THR A 93 -16.89 -5.81 -5.87
C THR A 93 -18.00 -5.61 -4.84
N ASN A 94 -17.71 -4.84 -3.80
CA ASN A 94 -18.62 -4.57 -2.69
C ASN A 94 -18.71 -3.06 -2.45
N GLU A 95 -19.87 -2.62 -2.01
CA GLU A 95 -20.05 -1.29 -1.42
C GLU A 95 -19.29 -1.19 -0.08
N PHE A 96 -18.86 0.01 0.28
CA PHE A 96 -18.22 0.28 1.57
C PHE A 96 -18.99 1.37 2.34
N ALA A 97 -18.97 1.28 3.66
CA ALA A 97 -19.63 2.26 4.51
C ALA A 97 -18.99 3.66 4.34
N GLY A 98 -19.84 4.69 4.23
CA GLY A 98 -19.38 6.07 4.00
C GLY A 98 -19.22 6.45 2.52
N ILE A 99 -19.65 5.61 1.57
CA ILE A 99 -19.66 5.97 0.15
C ILE A 99 -20.61 7.14 -0.16
N ASP A 100 -21.70 7.30 0.60
CA ASP A 100 -22.62 8.44 0.48
C ASP A 100 -22.02 9.76 1.00
N ASP A 101 -21.03 9.68 1.88
CA ASP A 101 -20.38 10.83 2.51
C ASP A 101 -19.19 11.37 1.70
N ILE A 102 -18.71 10.63 0.70
CA ILE A 102 -17.55 11.01 -0.10
C ILE A 102 -17.99 11.64 -1.44
N SER A 103 -17.35 12.75 -1.82
CA SER A 103 -17.59 13.32 -3.14
C SER A 103 -17.02 12.39 -4.23
N GLY A 104 -17.67 12.34 -5.40
CA GLY A 104 -17.14 11.60 -6.55
C GLY A 104 -15.72 12.05 -6.95
N PHE A 105 -15.37 13.30 -6.68
CA PHE A 105 -14.03 13.84 -6.90
C PHE A 105 -12.99 13.31 -5.91
N ASP A 106 -13.33 13.22 -4.62
CA ASP A 106 -12.44 12.64 -3.60
C ASP A 106 -12.24 11.14 -3.82
N TYR A 107 -13.30 10.44 -4.25
CA TYR A 107 -13.21 9.03 -4.65
C TYR A 107 -12.32 8.85 -5.87
N TYR A 108 -12.52 9.65 -6.93
CA TYR A 108 -11.62 9.64 -8.10
C TYR A 108 -10.14 9.85 -7.71
N ARG A 109 -9.87 10.76 -6.77
CA ARG A 109 -8.50 11.01 -6.28
C ARG A 109 -7.90 9.81 -5.56
N LEU A 110 -8.69 9.06 -4.80
CA LEU A 110 -8.24 7.80 -4.21
C LEU A 110 -7.87 6.77 -5.29
N LEU A 111 -8.71 6.63 -6.32
CA LEU A 111 -8.45 5.72 -7.43
C LEU A 111 -7.20 6.11 -8.22
N ALA A 112 -7.04 7.40 -8.51
CA ALA A 112 -5.85 7.92 -9.17
C ALA A 112 -4.59 7.67 -8.33
N TYR A 113 -4.63 7.94 -7.03
CA TYR A 113 -3.53 7.65 -6.12
C TYR A 113 -3.16 6.16 -6.10
N HIS A 114 -4.16 5.27 -5.98
CA HIS A 114 -3.94 3.82 -6.00
C HIS A 114 -3.28 3.37 -7.32
N TYR A 115 -3.78 3.87 -8.45
CA TYR A 115 -3.20 3.57 -9.77
C TYR A 115 -1.77 4.12 -9.94
N GLU A 116 -1.50 5.34 -9.48
CA GLU A 116 -0.17 5.96 -9.51
C GLU A 116 0.82 5.13 -8.65
N CYS A 117 0.41 4.68 -7.46
CA CYS A 117 1.18 3.73 -6.64
C CYS A 117 1.43 2.40 -7.34
N GLY A 118 0.42 1.84 -8.02
CA GLY A 118 0.56 0.62 -8.82
C GLY A 118 1.53 0.77 -9.99
N CYS A 119 1.51 1.91 -10.67
CA CYS A 119 2.48 2.21 -11.72
C CYS A 119 3.91 2.30 -11.17
N ALA A 120 4.09 3.00 -10.05
CA ALA A 120 5.39 3.13 -9.38
C ALA A 120 5.93 1.76 -8.92
N ALA A 121 5.11 0.97 -8.24
CA ALA A 121 5.47 -0.37 -7.77
C ALA A 121 5.84 -1.31 -8.93
N ARG A 122 5.05 -1.33 -10.01
CA ARG A 122 5.34 -2.13 -11.21
C ARG A 122 6.63 -1.70 -11.90
N ALA A 123 6.97 -0.42 -11.89
CA ALA A 123 8.18 0.09 -12.54
C ALA A 123 9.47 -0.42 -11.88
N VAL A 124 9.42 -0.79 -10.59
CA VAL A 124 10.57 -1.36 -9.87
C VAL A 124 11.06 -2.67 -10.51
N GLY A 125 10.14 -3.51 -11.02
CA GLY A 125 10.50 -4.74 -11.75
C GLY A 125 11.03 -4.52 -13.17
N ARG A 126 11.01 -3.28 -13.67
CA ARG A 126 11.51 -2.92 -15.02
C ARG A 126 12.94 -2.37 -14.99
N SER A 127 13.46 -2.01 -13.83
CA SER A 127 14.81 -1.47 -13.65
C SER A 127 15.38 -1.93 -12.32
N PHE A 128 16.59 -2.50 -12.35
CA PHE A 128 17.27 -3.02 -11.16
C PHE A 128 18.41 -2.11 -10.67
N THR A 129 18.37 -0.82 -10.98
CA THR A 129 19.39 0.15 -10.50
C THR A 129 19.48 0.22 -8.98
N TRP A 130 18.40 -0.12 -8.28
CA TRP A 130 18.30 -0.18 -6.82
C TRP A 130 19.04 -1.36 -6.18
N LEU A 131 19.40 -2.41 -6.94
CA LEU A 131 20.19 -3.53 -6.42
C LEU A 131 21.67 -3.16 -6.25
N GLY A 132 22.17 -2.18 -7.00
CA GLY A 132 23.58 -1.78 -6.97
C GLY A 132 24.53 -2.99 -7.16
N PRO A 133 25.63 -3.09 -6.39
CA PRO A 133 26.58 -4.21 -6.49
C PRO A 133 25.98 -5.59 -6.20
N LEU A 134 24.90 -5.66 -5.40
CA LEU A 134 24.26 -6.93 -5.04
C LEU A 134 23.62 -7.63 -6.24
N ALA A 135 23.35 -6.89 -7.33
CA ALA A 135 22.88 -7.49 -8.57
C ALA A 135 23.83 -8.60 -9.06
N ASN A 136 25.15 -8.44 -8.84
CA ASN A 136 26.16 -9.38 -9.28
C ASN A 136 26.08 -10.73 -8.58
N ASP A 137 25.42 -10.82 -7.42
CA ASP A 137 25.28 -12.06 -6.68
C ASP A 137 24.07 -12.87 -7.11
N MET A 138 23.19 -12.30 -7.94
CA MET A 138 21.91 -12.92 -8.21
C MET A 138 22.00 -14.02 -9.29
N CYS A 139 21.35 -15.16 -9.02
CA CYS A 139 21.54 -16.39 -9.79
C CYS A 139 20.91 -16.34 -11.18
N MET A 140 19.88 -15.51 -11.40
CA MET A 140 19.20 -15.38 -12.70
C MET A 140 20.09 -14.77 -13.78
N TRP A 141 21.22 -14.14 -13.42
CA TRP A 141 22.20 -13.60 -14.36
C TRP A 141 23.31 -14.60 -14.71
N LYS A 142 23.60 -15.54 -13.80
CA LYS A 142 24.76 -16.44 -13.87
C LYS A 142 24.45 -17.78 -14.52
N CYS A 143 23.19 -18.03 -14.86
CA CYS A 143 22.80 -19.28 -15.46
C CYS A 143 23.27 -19.35 -16.93
N ASP A 144 23.88 -20.47 -17.28
CA ASP A 144 24.43 -20.73 -18.62
C ASP A 144 23.58 -21.70 -19.46
N GLU A 145 22.33 -21.98 -19.04
CA GLU A 145 21.42 -22.76 -19.87
C GLU A 145 21.08 -22.03 -21.18
N GLU A 146 21.06 -22.79 -22.27
CA GLU A 146 20.63 -22.36 -23.60
C GLU A 146 19.19 -21.84 -23.53
N GLY A 147 18.99 -20.58 -23.92
CA GLY A 147 17.69 -19.91 -23.84
C GLY A 147 17.71 -18.48 -23.30
N ARG A 148 18.87 -17.80 -23.33
CA ARG A 148 18.95 -16.35 -23.07
C ARG A 148 17.95 -15.61 -23.96
N GLY A 149 17.16 -14.72 -23.35
CA GLY A 149 16.16 -13.92 -24.08
C GLY A 149 16.79 -13.11 -25.22
N SER A 150 15.99 -12.70 -26.20
CA SER A 150 16.48 -11.96 -27.37
C SER A 150 16.87 -10.51 -27.07
N GLU A 151 16.34 -9.92 -25.99
CA GLU A 151 16.64 -8.55 -25.56
C GLU A 151 17.24 -8.52 -24.15
N PRO A 152 18.27 -7.69 -23.90
CA PRO A 152 18.81 -7.51 -22.56
C PRO A 152 17.80 -6.77 -21.69
N LEU A 153 17.38 -7.38 -20.59
CA LEU A 153 16.40 -6.79 -19.67
C LEU A 153 17.03 -5.73 -18.76
N TYR A 154 18.36 -5.72 -18.63
CA TYR A 154 19.08 -4.89 -17.68
C TYR A 154 20.44 -4.48 -18.23
N ILE A 155 20.83 -3.22 -18.00
CA ILE A 155 22.15 -2.68 -18.30
C ILE A 155 22.79 -2.31 -16.96
N ASN A 156 23.80 -3.06 -16.55
CA ASN A 156 24.64 -2.71 -15.42
C ASN A 156 25.85 -1.91 -15.94
N ALA A 157 26.19 -0.78 -15.31
CA ALA A 157 27.40 -0.03 -15.66
C ALA A 157 28.70 -0.86 -15.50
N GLN A 158 28.69 -1.88 -14.63
CA GLN A 158 29.83 -2.75 -14.34
C GLN A 158 29.81 -4.08 -15.10
N LEU A 159 28.63 -4.64 -15.39
CA LEU A 159 28.48 -5.95 -16.07
C LEU A 159 27.98 -5.84 -17.52
N GLY A 160 27.71 -4.65 -18.03
CA GLY A 160 27.08 -4.46 -19.34
C GLY A 160 25.64 -4.97 -19.39
N SER A 161 25.17 -5.26 -20.60
CA SER A 161 23.86 -5.86 -20.87
C SER A 161 23.77 -7.28 -20.29
N GLN A 162 22.70 -7.56 -19.57
CA GLN A 162 22.44 -8.86 -18.95
C GLN A 162 21.19 -9.51 -19.55
N TRP A 163 21.28 -10.81 -19.83
CA TRP A 163 20.20 -11.63 -20.37
C TRP A 163 19.76 -12.65 -19.32
N PRO A 164 18.72 -12.34 -18.54
CA PRO A 164 18.25 -13.28 -17.55
C PRO A 164 17.63 -14.51 -18.21
N VAL A 165 17.61 -15.60 -17.45
CA VAL A 165 16.88 -16.84 -17.79
C VAL A 165 15.37 -16.60 -17.95
N PRO A 166 14.68 -17.31 -18.86
CA PRO A 166 13.30 -17.02 -19.24
C PRO A 166 12.27 -16.95 -18.10
N TRP A 167 12.44 -17.76 -17.05
CA TRP A 167 11.51 -17.78 -15.93
C TRP A 167 11.47 -16.45 -15.15
N PHE A 168 12.56 -15.66 -15.17
CA PHE A 168 12.67 -14.44 -14.39
C PHE A 168 11.90 -13.26 -15.01
N PRO A 169 12.05 -12.93 -16.31
CA PRO A 169 11.17 -11.97 -16.98
C PRO A 169 9.67 -12.31 -16.86
N GLU A 170 9.30 -13.59 -17.00
CA GLU A 170 7.91 -14.04 -16.84
C GLU A 170 7.37 -13.75 -15.43
N TYR A 171 8.18 -14.03 -14.40
CA TYR A 171 7.88 -13.69 -13.03
C TYR A 171 7.69 -12.18 -12.85
N LEU A 172 8.61 -11.36 -13.38
CA LEU A 172 8.57 -9.89 -13.26
C LEU A 172 7.33 -9.28 -13.92
N VAL A 173 6.94 -9.78 -15.10
CA VAL A 173 5.71 -9.35 -15.77
C VAL A 173 4.49 -9.71 -14.92
N SER A 174 4.44 -10.94 -14.39
CA SER A 174 3.30 -11.42 -13.61
C SER A 174 3.14 -10.64 -12.31
N ILE A 175 4.22 -10.51 -11.53
CA ILE A 175 4.21 -9.78 -10.26
C ILE A 175 4.00 -8.28 -10.48
N GLY A 176 4.48 -7.74 -11.60
CA GLY A 176 4.23 -6.35 -11.98
C GLY A 176 2.75 -6.06 -12.23
N ASN A 177 1.99 -7.01 -12.77
CA ASN A 177 0.54 -6.89 -12.93
C ASN A 177 -0.18 -7.03 -11.57
N GLU A 178 0.27 -7.91 -10.70
CA GLU A 178 -0.28 -8.00 -9.34
C GLU A 178 -0.02 -6.73 -8.52
N LEU A 179 1.17 -6.14 -8.63
CA LEU A 179 1.52 -4.87 -7.99
C LEU A 179 0.70 -3.70 -8.53
N LEU A 180 0.36 -3.70 -9.82
CA LEU A 180 -0.55 -2.71 -10.38
C LEU A 180 -1.94 -2.79 -9.75
N ALA A 181 -2.42 -4.00 -9.48
CA ALA A 181 -3.74 -4.24 -8.89
C ALA A 181 -3.77 -4.09 -7.36
N ARG A 182 -2.67 -4.42 -6.67
CA ARG A 182 -2.51 -4.34 -5.21
C ARG A 182 -1.11 -3.82 -4.87
N PRO A 183 -0.90 -2.48 -4.86
CA PRO A 183 0.41 -1.85 -4.71
C PRO A 183 0.91 -1.84 -3.26
N CYS A 184 1.16 -3.02 -2.70
CA CYS A 184 1.72 -3.16 -1.36
C CYS A 184 2.66 -4.36 -1.26
N ARG A 185 3.54 -4.34 -0.26
CA ARG A 185 4.49 -5.42 0.02
C ARG A 185 3.87 -6.81 0.13
N SER A 186 2.68 -6.94 0.69
CA SER A 186 1.99 -8.23 0.82
C SER A 186 1.86 -8.93 -0.52
N THR A 187 1.69 -8.20 -1.62
CA THR A 187 1.63 -8.74 -2.98
C THR A 187 2.88 -9.52 -3.35
N LEU A 188 4.06 -9.01 -3.01
CA LEU A 188 5.33 -9.71 -3.25
C LEU A 188 5.51 -10.93 -2.34
N LEU A 189 4.99 -10.88 -1.11
CA LEU A 189 5.15 -11.95 -0.11
C LEU A 189 4.20 -13.12 -0.36
N GLU A 190 2.98 -12.85 -0.81
CA GLU A 190 1.89 -13.82 -0.99
C GLU A 190 1.77 -14.34 -2.43
N SER A 191 2.50 -13.78 -3.39
CA SER A 191 2.39 -14.11 -4.81
C SER A 191 2.75 -15.57 -5.12
N GLU A 192 1.82 -16.31 -5.73
CA GLU A 192 2.06 -17.67 -6.25
C GLU A 192 3.09 -17.71 -7.38
N PHE A 193 3.24 -16.61 -8.13
CA PHE A 193 4.24 -16.50 -9.20
C PHE A 193 5.68 -16.59 -8.68
N TYR A 194 5.91 -16.24 -7.41
CA TYR A 194 7.22 -16.41 -6.78
C TYR A 194 7.54 -17.90 -6.66
N SER A 195 6.64 -18.69 -6.07
CA SER A 195 6.79 -20.14 -5.95
C SER A 195 6.94 -20.81 -7.31
N ARG A 196 6.16 -20.39 -8.32
CA ARG A 196 6.28 -20.89 -9.70
C ARG A 196 7.65 -20.60 -10.33
N ALA A 197 8.20 -19.41 -10.08
CA ALA A 197 9.53 -19.03 -10.54
C ALA A 197 10.61 -19.94 -9.92
N ILE A 198 10.56 -20.16 -8.60
CA ILE A 198 11.45 -21.08 -7.89
C ILE A 198 11.33 -22.49 -8.47
N SER A 199 10.12 -23.03 -8.63
CA SER A 199 9.91 -24.38 -9.15
C SER A 199 10.44 -24.58 -10.58
N LYS A 200 10.44 -23.51 -11.40
CA LYS A 200 11.10 -23.55 -12.72
C LYS A 200 12.61 -23.51 -12.59
N ALA A 201 13.13 -22.62 -11.75
CA ALA A 201 14.55 -22.39 -11.61
C ALA A 201 15.31 -23.56 -10.96
N VAL A 202 14.68 -24.29 -10.04
CA VAL A 202 15.29 -25.46 -9.39
C VAL A 202 15.54 -26.61 -10.39
N LYS A 203 14.90 -26.61 -11.55
CA LYS A 203 15.15 -27.61 -12.61
C LYS A 203 16.48 -27.41 -13.33
N CYS A 204 17.10 -26.23 -13.20
CA CYS A 204 18.36 -25.91 -13.82
C CYS A 204 19.53 -26.36 -12.92
N ILE A 205 20.49 -27.08 -13.50
CA ILE A 205 21.66 -27.61 -12.78
C ILE A 205 22.52 -26.52 -12.12
N TYR A 206 22.54 -25.30 -12.68
CA TYR A 206 23.31 -24.17 -12.16
C TYR A 206 22.56 -23.37 -11.08
N CYS A 207 21.22 -23.34 -11.14
CA CYS A 207 20.41 -22.55 -10.23
C CYS A 207 19.92 -23.36 -9.01
N GLN A 208 19.83 -24.69 -9.12
CA GLN A 208 19.15 -25.54 -8.13
C GLN A 208 19.59 -25.33 -6.68
N GLU A 209 20.89 -25.14 -6.43
CA GLU A 209 21.43 -25.04 -5.07
C GLU A 209 21.30 -23.62 -4.48
N VAL A 210 21.31 -22.59 -5.34
CA VAL A 210 21.45 -21.19 -4.91
C VAL A 210 20.15 -20.39 -5.07
N VAL A 211 19.20 -20.85 -5.87
CA VAL A 211 18.07 -20.01 -6.30
C VAL A 211 17.15 -19.63 -5.17
N VAL A 212 16.88 -20.52 -4.22
CA VAL A 212 15.98 -20.23 -3.10
C VAL A 212 16.52 -19.08 -2.26
N GLU A 213 17.77 -19.20 -1.80
CA GLU A 213 18.43 -18.16 -1.01
C GLU A 213 18.53 -16.84 -1.79
N THR A 214 18.90 -16.92 -3.07
CA THR A 214 19.11 -15.74 -3.90
C THR A 214 17.81 -15.00 -4.20
N MET A 215 16.73 -15.73 -4.47
CA MET A 215 15.41 -15.15 -4.70
C MET A 215 14.79 -14.60 -3.41
N ASP A 216 15.07 -15.18 -2.24
CA ASP A 216 14.62 -14.62 -0.96
C ASP A 216 15.31 -13.29 -0.65
N LYS A 217 16.62 -13.19 -0.93
CA LYS A 217 17.36 -11.92 -0.88
C LYS A 217 16.78 -10.91 -1.85
N PHE A 218 16.56 -11.31 -3.11
CA PHE A 218 15.94 -10.45 -4.12
C PHE A 218 14.56 -9.95 -3.67
N ARG A 219 13.68 -10.84 -3.20
CA ARG A 219 12.32 -10.49 -2.74
C ARG A 219 12.36 -9.51 -1.58
N THR A 220 13.28 -9.68 -0.64
CA THR A 220 13.46 -8.75 0.50
C THR A 220 13.81 -7.34 0.02
N LEU A 221 14.76 -7.23 -0.90
CA LEU A 221 15.16 -5.93 -1.47
C LEU A 221 14.05 -5.33 -2.36
N TYR A 222 13.36 -6.17 -3.13
CA TYR A 222 12.23 -5.76 -3.98
C TYR A 222 11.08 -5.20 -3.12
N VAL A 223 10.76 -5.84 -2.00
CA VAL A 223 9.77 -5.34 -1.03
C VAL A 223 10.17 -3.96 -0.50
N ALA A 224 11.43 -3.80 -0.08
CA ALA A 224 11.91 -2.53 0.44
C ALA A 224 11.85 -1.41 -0.61
N GLU A 225 12.21 -1.71 -1.86
CA GLU A 225 12.17 -0.73 -2.94
C GLU A 225 10.73 -0.37 -3.34
N VAL A 226 9.81 -1.35 -3.38
CA VAL A 226 8.37 -1.08 -3.62
C VAL A 226 7.82 -0.17 -2.53
N ASP A 227 8.08 -0.45 -1.26
CA ASP A 227 7.61 0.41 -0.16
C ASP A 227 8.18 1.83 -0.28
N ARG A 228 9.46 1.96 -0.68
CA ARG A 228 10.11 3.26 -0.89
C ARG A 228 9.46 4.07 -2.01
N VAL A 229 9.24 3.47 -3.19
CA VAL A 229 8.65 4.20 -4.32
C VAL A 229 7.18 4.53 -4.09
N VAL A 230 6.43 3.64 -3.44
CA VAL A 230 5.02 3.88 -3.08
C VAL A 230 4.91 5.01 -2.05
N ALA A 231 5.78 5.06 -1.04
CA ALA A 231 5.78 6.14 -0.05
C ALA A 231 6.08 7.55 -0.63
N ASN A 232 6.73 7.59 -1.80
CA ASN A 232 7.01 8.84 -2.53
C ASN A 232 5.81 9.34 -3.34
N VAL A 233 4.84 8.48 -3.65
CA VAL A 233 3.60 8.91 -4.28
C VAL A 233 2.76 9.66 -3.24
N LYS A 234 2.27 10.84 -3.60
CA LYS A 234 1.46 11.69 -2.71
C LYS A 234 0.03 11.75 -3.19
N LEU A 235 -0.89 11.56 -2.26
CA LEU A 235 -2.30 11.82 -2.48
C LEU A 235 -2.46 13.33 -2.72
N LYS A 236 -3.06 13.70 -3.86
CA LYS A 236 -3.46 15.09 -4.14
C LYS A 236 -4.39 15.58 -3.02
N SER A 237 -4.25 16.82 -2.54
CA SER A 237 -5.00 17.30 -1.35
C SER A 237 -6.53 17.29 -1.52
N PRO A 238 -7.29 16.92 -0.46
CA PRO A 238 -8.74 17.13 -0.38
C PRO A 238 -9.10 18.58 -0.68
N ARG A 239 -10.19 18.82 -1.44
CA ARG A 239 -10.79 20.16 -1.39
C ARG A 239 -11.21 20.39 0.06
N ALA A 240 -10.85 21.53 0.61
CA ALA A 240 -11.48 21.97 1.85
C ALA A 240 -12.96 22.13 1.52
N ASN A 241 -13.81 21.24 2.02
CA ASN A 241 -15.23 21.52 2.03
C ASN A 241 -15.37 22.74 2.93
N SER A 242 -15.79 23.86 2.35
CA SER A 242 -16.30 24.99 3.11
C SER A 242 -17.48 24.46 3.90
N VAL A 243 -17.27 24.14 5.16
CA VAL A 243 -18.35 23.84 6.10
C VAL A 243 -19.11 25.15 6.25
N SER A 244 -20.18 25.28 5.47
CA SER A 244 -21.20 26.33 5.59
C SER A 244 -22.30 25.85 6.54
#